data_AF-A0A966IX28-F1
#
_entry.id   AF-A0A966IX28-F1
#
_cell.length_a   1.000
_cell.length_b   1.000
_cell.length_c   1.000
_cell.angle_alpha   90.00
_cell.angle_beta   90.00
_cell.angle_gamma   90.00
#
_symmetry.space_group_name_H-M   'P 1'
#
loop_
_entity.id
_entity.type
_entity.pdbx_description
1 polymer ?
#
loop_
_entity_poly.entity_id
_entity_poly.type
_entity_poly.pdbx_seq_one_letter_code
_entity_poly.pdbx_strand_id
1 'polypeptide(L)' 'MLKLISLLFTGLFCIYASLAQAPIADFTAAPLSACVGETISFTNNSSTNGGSDIQGYGWDFGDGNASTDESPQHT' A
#
# COMPACT_ATOMS: atom_id res chain seq x y z
N MET A 1 14.35 -47.05 2.63
CA MET A 1 13.82 -46.20 3.72
C MET A 1 14.36 -44.77 3.61
N LEU A 2 14.16 -44.10 2.45
CA LEU A 2 14.49 -42.67 2.29
C LEU A 2 13.89 -42.05 1.00
N LYS A 3 12.67 -42.48 0.60
CA LYS A 3 11.95 -41.85 -0.54
C LYS A 3 10.71 -41.05 -0.10
N LEU A 4 10.37 -41.05 1.19
CA LEU A 4 9.21 -40.34 1.74
C LEU A 4 9.49 -38.92 2.30
N ILE A 5 10.76 -38.51 2.44
CA ILE A 5 11.09 -37.16 2.99
C ILE A 5 11.16 -36.08 1.89
N SER A 6 11.36 -36.47 0.62
CA SER A 6 11.44 -35.53 -0.52
C SER A 6 10.09 -34.96 -0.97
N LEU A 7 8.97 -35.60 -0.63
CA LEU A 7 7.62 -35.19 -1.06
C LEU A 7 6.96 -34.20 -0.08
N LEU A 8 7.53 -34.00 1.11
CA LEU A 8 6.99 -33.11 2.13
C LEU A 8 7.56 -31.69 2.08
N PHE A 9 8.59 -31.42 1.29
CA PHE A 9 9.15 -30.06 1.13
C PHE A 9 8.71 -29.35 -0.15
N THR A 10 8.42 -30.06 -1.24
CA THR A 10 7.90 -29.46 -2.48
C THR A 10 6.41 -29.09 -2.39
N GLY A 11 5.66 -29.73 -1.50
CA GLY A 11 4.25 -29.37 -1.22
C GLY A 11 4.09 -28.27 -0.18
N LEU A 12 4.93 -28.24 0.86
CA LEU A 12 4.89 -27.20 1.90
C LEU A 12 5.40 -25.85 1.39
N PHE A 13 6.45 -25.82 0.56
CA PHE A 13 7.01 -24.55 0.04
C PHE A 13 6.03 -23.81 -0.89
N CYS A 14 5.13 -24.53 -1.57
CA CYS A 14 4.11 -23.93 -2.44
C CYS A 14 2.91 -23.37 -1.66
N ILE A 15 2.66 -23.84 -0.43
CA ILE A 15 1.55 -23.35 0.43
C ILE A 15 1.97 -22.23 1.39
N TYR A 16 3.26 -21.97 1.58
CA TYR A 16 3.75 -20.78 2.31
C TYR A 16 3.88 -19.53 1.44
N ALA A 17 3.68 -19.64 0.12
CA ALA A 17 4.10 -18.63 -0.84
C ALA A 17 3.10 -17.49 -1.12
N SER A 18 1.94 -17.37 -0.47
CA SER A 18 0.96 -16.33 -0.86
C SER A 18 -0.08 -15.97 0.21
N LEU A 19 0.36 -15.42 1.34
CA LEU A 19 -0.47 -14.50 2.12
C LEU A 19 0.20 -13.12 2.18
N ALA A 20 0.77 -12.65 1.07
CA ALA A 20 1.21 -11.27 0.94
C ALA A 20 -0.04 -10.39 0.98
N GLN A 21 -0.39 -9.94 2.18
CA GLN A 21 -1.61 -9.23 2.41
C GLN A 21 -1.40 -7.75 2.02
N ALA A 22 -2.28 -7.25 1.15
CA ALA A 22 -2.17 -5.90 0.60
C ALA A 22 -2.17 -4.85 1.73
N PRO A 23 -1.45 -3.73 1.57
CA PRO A 23 -1.49 -2.65 2.54
C PRO A 23 -2.90 -2.07 2.66
N ILE A 24 -3.19 -1.51 3.83
CA ILE A 24 -4.43 -0.77 4.08
C ILE A 24 -4.15 0.68 3.74
N ALA A 25 -4.82 1.19 2.70
CA ALA A 25 -4.74 2.59 2.32
C ALA A 25 -5.58 3.45 3.29
N ASP A 26 -4.97 4.47 3.86
CA ASP A 26 -5.62 5.45 4.74
C ASP A 26 -4.88 6.79 4.68
N PHE A 27 -5.62 7.89 4.90
CA PHE A 27 -5.09 9.25 4.89
C PHE A 27 -6.01 10.26 5.59
N THR A 28 -5.44 11.41 5.95
CA THR A 28 -6.19 12.62 6.30
C THR A 28 -5.82 13.77 5.38
N ALA A 29 -6.68 14.79 5.32
CA ALA A 29 -6.43 16.00 4.55
C ALA A 29 -6.73 17.24 5.40
N ALA A 30 -5.96 18.31 5.20
CA ALA A 30 -6.18 19.59 5.85
C ALA A 30 -5.83 20.76 4.91
N PRO A 31 -6.74 21.75 4.77
CA PRO A 31 -8.11 21.77 5.27
C PRO A 31 -9.03 20.80 4.50
N LEU A 32 -10.23 20.51 5.03
CA LEU A 32 -11.23 19.68 4.33
C LEU A 32 -12.11 20.48 3.35
N SER A 33 -11.98 21.80 3.37
CA SER A 33 -12.65 22.73 2.47
C SER A 33 -11.70 23.89 2.23
N ALA A 34 -11.57 24.29 0.98
CA ALA A 34 -10.67 25.37 0.57
C ALA A 34 -11.26 26.10 -0.65
N CYS A 35 -10.81 27.33 -0.85
CA CYS A 35 -11.11 28.08 -2.06
C CYS A 35 -10.27 27.58 -3.24
N VAL A 36 -10.70 27.88 -4.46
CA VAL A 36 -9.90 27.59 -5.66
C VAL A 36 -8.53 28.27 -5.55
N GLY A 37 -7.47 27.49 -5.74
CA GLY A 37 -6.09 27.98 -5.64
C GLY A 37 -5.50 27.95 -4.23
N GLU A 38 -6.23 27.45 -3.24
CA GLU A 38 -5.68 27.16 -1.91
C GLU A 38 -5.14 25.72 -1.85
N THR A 39 -4.03 25.54 -1.13
CA THR A 39 -3.36 24.25 -1.01
C THR A 39 -4.00 23.36 0.05
N ILE A 40 -4.24 22.10 -0.30
CA ILE A 40 -4.59 21.01 0.61
C ILE A 40 -3.34 20.16 0.87
N SER A 41 -3.06 19.90 2.14
CA SER A 41 -2.04 18.93 2.55
C SER A 41 -2.67 17.59 2.88
N PHE A 42 -2.13 16.52 2.31
CA PHE A 42 -2.54 15.15 2.59
C PHE A 42 -1.49 14.48 3.48
N THR A 43 -1.95 13.76 4.50
CA THR A 43 -1.10 12.98 5.40
C THR A 43 -1.42 11.51 5.24
N ASN A 44 -0.42 10.70 4.89
CA ASN A 44 -0.58 9.26 4.79
C ASN A 44 -0.70 8.61 6.18
N ASN A 45 -1.69 7.74 6.34
CA ASN A 45 -1.86 6.87 7.51
C ASN A 45 -1.92 5.39 7.09
N SER A 46 -1.45 5.08 5.89
CA SER A 46 -1.51 3.74 5.34
C SER A 46 -0.64 2.79 6.17
N SER A 47 -1.07 1.54 6.28
CA SER A 47 -0.40 0.55 7.12
C SER A 47 -0.17 -0.76 6.38
N THR A 48 0.87 -1.49 6.77
CA THR A 48 1.07 -2.86 6.31
C THR A 48 0.02 -3.76 6.98
N ASN A 49 -0.41 -4.81 6.28
CA ASN A 49 -1.43 -5.73 6.78
C ASN A 49 -0.85 -7.13 6.99
N GLY A 50 0.36 -7.24 7.55
CA GLY A 50 1.06 -8.54 7.67
C GLY A 50 1.71 -9.05 6.39
N GLY A 51 1.63 -8.29 5.29
CA GLY A 51 2.43 -8.47 4.09
C GLY A 51 3.78 -7.73 4.14
N SER A 52 4.40 -7.55 2.97
CA SER A 52 5.62 -6.74 2.81
C SER A 52 5.38 -5.26 3.12
N ASP A 53 6.48 -4.52 3.33
CA ASP A 53 6.44 -3.06 3.48
C ASP A 53 5.83 -2.38 2.25
N ILE A 54 5.22 -1.22 2.47
CA ILE A 54 4.65 -0.37 1.42
C ILE A 54 5.79 0.09 0.51
N GLN A 55 5.70 -0.22 -0.78
CA GLN A 55 6.76 0.07 -1.76
C GLN A 55 6.56 1.40 -2.49
N GLY A 56 5.40 2.04 -2.32
CA GLY A 56 5.10 3.32 -2.96
C GLY A 56 3.66 3.76 -2.72
N TYR A 57 3.39 4.99 -3.12
CA TYR A 57 2.11 5.66 -2.96
C TYR A 57 1.61 6.15 -4.32
N GLY A 58 0.29 6.24 -4.46
CA GLY A 58 -0.35 6.76 -5.66
C GLY A 58 -1.55 7.61 -5.26
N TRP A 59 -1.51 8.88 -5.64
CA TRP A 59 -2.55 9.86 -5.36
C TRP A 59 -3.20 10.31 -6.66
N ASP A 60 -4.52 10.24 -6.71
CA ASP A 60 -5.36 10.82 -7.76
C ASP A 60 -6.26 11.87 -7.11
N PHE A 61 -6.10 13.13 -7.52
CA PHE A 61 -6.89 14.24 -6.99
C PHE A 61 -8.22 14.46 -7.73
N GLY A 62 -8.46 13.73 -8.83
CA GLY A 62 -9.68 13.79 -9.63
C GLY A 62 -9.73 14.92 -10.67
N ASP A 63 -8.66 15.72 -10.77
CA ASP A 63 -8.52 16.84 -11.71
C ASP A 63 -7.59 16.54 -12.90
N GLY A 64 -7.06 15.31 -12.96
CA GLY A 64 -6.09 14.87 -13.97
C GLY A 64 -4.62 14.99 -13.53
N ASN A 65 -4.34 15.59 -12.37
CA ASN A 65 -3.02 15.56 -11.75
C ASN A 65 -2.90 14.39 -10.76
N ALA A 66 -1.66 13.95 -10.53
CA ALA A 66 -1.34 12.84 -9.64
C ALA A 66 -0.01 13.05 -8.90
N SER A 67 0.21 12.31 -7.81
CA SER A 67 1.50 12.29 -7.09
C SER A 67 1.87 10.88 -6.63
N THR A 68 3.17 10.64 -6.48
CA THR A 68 3.76 9.44 -5.88
C THR A 68 4.43 9.72 -4.53
N ASP A 69 4.36 10.95 -4.04
CA ASP A 69 4.88 11.30 -2.72
C ASP A 69 4.07 10.59 -1.63
N GLU A 70 4.72 10.29 -0.51
CA GLU A 70 4.04 9.69 0.64
C GLU A 70 2.91 10.56 1.16
N SER A 71 3.18 11.85 1.39
CA SER A 71 2.23 12.84 1.89
C SER A 71 2.28 14.11 1.04
N PRO A 72 1.53 14.18 -0.08
CA PRO A 72 1.62 15.27 -1.04
C PRO A 72 0.85 16.52 -0.58
N GLN A 73 1.11 17.61 -1.29
CA GLN A 73 0.27 18.80 -1.30
C GLN A 73 -0.29 18.99 -2.71
N HIS A 74 -1.52 19.51 -2.81
CA HIS A 74 -2.18 19.80 -4.08
C HIS A 74 -2.97 21.10 -4.00
N THR A 75 -3.15 21.81 -5.12
CA THR A 75 -3.76 23.15 -5.20
C THR A 75 -4.68 23.27 -6.40
#